data_AF-A0A7R9CAK4-F1
#
_entry.id   AF-A0A7R9CAK4-F1
#
_cell.length_a   1.000
_cell.length_b   1.000
_cell.length_c   1.000
_cell.angle_alpha   90.00
_cell.angle_beta   90.00
_cell.angle_gamma   90.00
#
_symmetry.space_group_name_H-M   'P 1'
#
loop_
_entity.id
_entity.type
_entity.pdbx_description
1 polymer ?
#
loop_
_entity_poly.entity_id
_entity_poly.type
_entity_poly.pdbx_seq_one_letter_code
_entity_poly.pdbx_strand_id
1 'polypeptide(L)'
;MKKSLLFIPMLSSLATLPLLIASKCKQEETQEQKDEKLAKKYEKEYIDKQKYVFDDFEQFKMKSEYFQLVKNPSSREAWKDYTNRNIKTYWLTEEFYKNFYKWFKNFQWKFKIFKRIMNKYAANEIIKYQNPNNGMDPINLYYVKEVKFDFSQGMDSQNYALELSNGEFMDILNLFNIPNLNLNISPILPNWTILKEINFNKTYYSKINITSNYGLVLKSVLNKIREIFSIPKPYYKNEHFATHPAGKDDFQGEDRIPRIEFYTFWGLREQNADNEILNLRYKTSFDKGWNDIDVDYLKEYGNYDTFKFKSYRVKIVEYDPKKPLYADPSKVDEFVLSEHGL
;
A
#
# COMPACT_ATOMS: atom_id res chain seq x y z
N MET A 1 23.27 79.99 56.95
CA MET A 1 23.69 78.88 57.85
C MET A 1 24.67 77.96 57.10
N LYS A 2 25.12 76.86 57.72
CA LYS A 2 26.22 75.99 57.27
C LYS A 2 25.96 75.29 55.90
N LYS A 3 27.07 75.02 55.19
CA LYS A 3 27.53 73.77 54.50
C LYS A 3 26.49 72.63 54.34
N SER A 4 26.47 71.79 53.29
CA SER A 4 27.47 71.36 52.27
C SER A 4 26.71 71.08 50.94
N LEU A 5 27.23 71.10 49.70
CA LEU A 5 28.53 70.81 49.08
C LEU A 5 28.87 69.30 48.96
N LEU A 6 28.51 68.73 47.80
CA LEU A 6 29.09 67.59 47.03
C LEU A 6 28.30 67.58 45.70
N PHE A 7 28.77 68.05 44.53
CA PHE A 7 29.90 67.61 43.69
C PHE A 7 29.82 66.10 43.33
N ILE A 8 29.55 65.69 42.08
CA ILE A 8 30.35 65.77 40.81
C ILE A 8 31.35 64.59 40.70
N PRO A 9 31.66 63.99 39.51
CA PRO A 9 31.10 64.13 38.14
C PRO A 9 30.42 62.78 37.68
N MET A 10 30.54 62.11 36.51
CA MET A 10 31.30 62.32 35.27
C MET A 10 30.77 61.56 34.01
N LEU A 11 30.82 62.26 32.87
CA LEU A 11 31.05 61.87 31.45
C LEU A 11 30.78 60.45 30.89
N SER A 12 29.96 60.45 29.83
CA SER A 12 30.16 59.85 28.49
C SER A 12 30.76 58.44 28.30
N SER A 13 29.96 57.56 27.71
CA SER A 13 30.21 56.98 26.37
C SER A 13 28.85 56.72 25.70
N LEU A 14 28.56 57.14 24.46
CA LEU A 14 29.18 56.88 23.16
C LEU A 14 29.18 55.40 22.75
N ALA A 15 28.29 55.08 21.80
CA ALA A 15 28.37 53.99 20.84
C ALA A 15 28.84 52.60 21.32
N THR A 16 27.88 51.78 21.78
CA THR A 16 27.81 50.38 21.33
C THR A 16 26.38 50.04 20.92
N LEU A 17 26.09 50.17 19.62
CA LEU A 17 25.11 49.29 18.98
C LEU A 17 25.55 47.85 19.25
N PRO A 18 24.66 46.96 19.69
CA PRO A 18 24.89 45.54 19.54
C PRO A 18 24.85 45.19 18.05
N LEU A 19 25.99 45.37 17.37
CA LEU A 19 26.34 44.69 16.12
C LEU A 19 26.57 43.19 16.42
N LEU A 20 25.61 42.57 17.12
CA LEU A 20 25.55 41.16 17.42
C LEU A 20 25.09 40.42 16.17
N ILE A 21 26.02 40.38 15.22
CA ILE A 21 26.27 39.23 14.36
C ILE A 21 25.00 38.78 13.63
N ALA A 22 24.76 39.39 12.47
CA ALA A 22 23.97 38.78 11.40
C ALA A 22 24.72 37.54 10.89
N SER A 23 24.76 36.49 11.71
CA SER A 23 25.24 35.18 11.33
C SER A 23 24.38 34.68 10.17
N LYS A 24 24.99 33.95 9.24
CA LYS A 24 24.22 33.14 8.28
C LYS A 24 23.69 31.88 8.96
N CYS A 25 22.98 32.05 10.09
CA CYS A 25 21.99 31.08 10.52
C CYS A 25 21.01 30.92 9.36
N LYS A 26 21.10 29.79 8.65
CA LYS A 26 20.00 29.34 7.81
C LYS A 26 18.83 29.09 8.75
N GLN A 27 17.90 30.04 8.82
CA GLN A 27 16.66 29.85 9.54
C GLN A 27 15.95 28.66 8.90
N GLU A 28 15.91 27.53 9.61
CA GLU A 28 15.31 26.32 9.07
C GLU A 28 13.81 26.56 8.90
N GLU A 29 13.30 26.39 7.68
CA GLU A 29 11.87 26.62 7.39
C GLU A 29 11.02 25.77 8.34
N THR A 30 10.06 26.37 9.03
CA THR A 30 9.15 25.63 9.92
C THR A 30 8.32 24.64 9.11
N GLN A 31 7.74 23.62 9.76
CA GLN A 31 6.88 22.67 9.04
C GLN A 31 5.68 23.37 8.39
N GLU A 32 5.15 24.42 9.01
CA GLU A 32 4.06 25.25 8.46
C GLU A 32 4.51 26.03 7.23
N GLN A 33 5.70 26.64 7.25
CA GLN A 33 6.28 27.32 6.09
C GLN A 33 6.52 26.33 4.92
N LYS A 34 6.98 25.11 5.21
CA LYS A 34 7.11 24.02 4.23
C LYS A 34 5.75 23.59 3.66
N ASP A 35 4.73 23.43 4.51
CA ASP A 35 3.36 23.07 4.13
C ASP A 35 2.68 24.15 3.26
N GLU A 36 2.89 25.43 3.56
CA GLU A 36 2.41 26.55 2.74
C GLU A 36 3.11 26.64 1.39
N LYS A 37 4.45 26.53 1.39
CA LYS A 37 5.29 26.57 0.19
C LYS A 37 4.96 25.42 -0.75
N LEU A 38 4.70 24.23 -0.21
CA LEU A 38 4.24 23.08 -0.96
C LEU A 38 2.79 23.23 -1.46
N ALA A 39 1.89 23.78 -0.64
CA ALA A 39 0.52 24.11 -1.05
C ALA A 39 0.49 25.06 -2.25
N LYS A 40 1.25 26.17 -2.19
CA LYS A 40 1.38 27.15 -3.27
C LYS A 40 2.05 26.59 -4.54
N LYS A 41 2.89 25.55 -4.41
CA LYS A 41 3.37 24.75 -5.56
C LYS A 41 2.24 23.91 -6.16
N TYR A 42 1.43 23.26 -5.33
CA TYR A 42 0.37 22.33 -5.77
C TYR A 42 -0.86 23.03 -6.34
N GLU A 43 -1.19 24.23 -5.89
CA GLU A 43 -2.15 25.11 -6.57
C GLU A 43 -1.71 25.32 -8.03
N LYS A 44 -0.45 25.74 -8.25
CA LYS A 44 0.11 26.00 -9.58
C LYS A 44 0.38 24.76 -10.45
N GLU A 45 0.67 23.61 -9.85
CA GLU A 45 0.97 22.37 -10.60
C GLU A 45 -0.29 21.58 -10.94
N TYR A 46 -1.29 21.58 -10.06
CA TYR A 46 -2.44 20.67 -10.15
C TYR A 46 -3.78 21.39 -10.37
N ILE A 47 -3.94 22.64 -9.92
CA ILE A 47 -5.17 23.42 -10.16
C ILE A 47 -5.04 24.29 -11.42
N ASP A 48 -4.04 25.17 -11.48
CA ASP A 48 -3.85 26.12 -12.59
C ASP A 48 -3.65 25.41 -13.95
N LYS A 49 -3.08 24.20 -13.93
CA LYS A 49 -2.84 23.33 -15.10
C LYS A 49 -3.91 22.26 -15.33
N GLN A 50 -4.93 22.17 -14.45
CA GLN A 50 -5.97 21.12 -14.46
C GLN A 50 -5.46 19.67 -14.39
N LYS A 51 -4.23 19.47 -13.91
CA LYS A 51 -3.56 18.17 -13.77
C LYS A 51 -3.97 17.52 -12.44
N TYR A 52 -5.02 16.70 -12.42
CA TYR A 52 -5.55 16.14 -11.17
C TYR A 52 -4.91 14.82 -10.71
N VAL A 53 -3.71 14.52 -11.21
CA VAL A 53 -2.92 13.32 -10.88
C VAL A 53 -1.84 13.64 -9.83
N PHE A 54 -1.87 13.00 -8.66
CA PHE A 54 -0.76 13.11 -7.71
C PHE A 54 0.45 12.31 -8.21
N ASP A 55 1.54 13.02 -8.54
CA ASP A 55 2.75 12.48 -9.14
C ASP A 55 4.07 13.05 -8.58
N ASP A 56 4.03 13.99 -7.63
CA ASP A 56 5.21 14.59 -6.99
C ASP A 56 5.88 13.64 -5.98
N PHE A 57 6.19 12.42 -6.39
CA PHE A 57 7.01 11.49 -5.63
C PHE A 57 7.98 10.78 -6.59
N GLU A 58 9.22 10.58 -6.14
CA GLU A 58 10.11 9.63 -6.80
C GLU A 58 9.63 8.22 -6.48
N GLN A 59 9.62 7.33 -7.47
CA GLN A 59 9.35 5.92 -7.24
C GLN A 59 10.42 5.33 -6.31
N PHE A 60 10.02 4.68 -5.21
CA PHE A 60 10.95 3.93 -4.37
C PHE A 60 11.68 2.89 -5.21
N LYS A 61 13.02 2.95 -5.23
CA LYS A 61 13.87 2.05 -6.02
C LYS A 61 14.33 0.92 -5.12
N MET A 62 13.86 -0.29 -5.38
CA MET A 62 14.47 -1.48 -4.81
C MET A 62 15.91 -1.61 -5.31
N LYS A 63 16.80 -2.09 -4.44
CA LYS A 63 18.22 -2.27 -4.73
C LYS A 63 18.72 -3.59 -4.15
N SER A 64 19.87 -4.08 -4.60
CA SER A 64 20.51 -5.28 -4.05
C SER A 64 20.90 -5.16 -2.57
N GLU A 65 21.39 -4.00 -2.11
CA GLU A 65 21.80 -3.83 -0.70
C GLU A 65 20.63 -3.79 0.31
N TYR A 66 19.38 -3.83 -0.18
CA TYR A 66 18.18 -3.94 0.64
C TYR A 66 17.85 -5.38 1.06
N PHE A 67 18.54 -6.38 0.50
CA PHE A 67 18.24 -7.80 0.73
C PHE A 67 19.49 -8.57 1.20
N GLN A 68 19.41 -9.18 2.38
CA GLN A 68 20.46 -10.03 2.93
C GLN A 68 20.10 -11.51 2.75
N LEU A 69 20.86 -12.23 1.92
CA LEU A 69 20.65 -13.67 1.70
C LEU A 69 20.93 -14.47 2.99
N VAL A 70 19.93 -15.21 3.46
CA VAL A 70 19.99 -15.99 4.70
C VAL A 70 20.53 -17.39 4.41
N LYS A 71 21.69 -17.73 4.97
CA LYS A 71 22.34 -19.04 4.72
C LYS A 71 21.64 -20.22 5.40
N ASN A 72 21.06 -19.98 6.57
CA ASN A 72 20.33 -20.97 7.37
C ASN A 72 19.01 -20.32 7.84
N PRO A 73 18.00 -20.18 6.96
CA PRO A 73 16.74 -19.52 7.29
C PRO A 73 15.92 -20.34 8.28
N SER A 74 15.20 -19.67 9.19
CA SER A 74 14.30 -20.37 10.14
C SER A 74 13.11 -21.01 9.40
N SER A 75 12.68 -20.39 8.30
CA SER A 75 11.71 -20.93 7.35
C SER A 75 12.16 -22.20 6.62
N ARG A 76 13.37 -22.74 6.86
CA ARG A 76 13.78 -24.05 6.30
C ARG A 76 12.85 -25.20 6.69
N GLU A 77 12.26 -25.14 7.88
CA GLU A 77 11.24 -26.10 8.34
C GLU A 77 9.94 -26.03 7.50
N ALA A 78 9.65 -24.90 6.85
CA ALA A 78 8.54 -24.79 5.91
C ALA A 78 8.73 -25.60 4.62
N TRP A 79 9.96 -26.05 4.32
CA TRP A 79 10.32 -26.81 3.12
C TRP A 79 10.75 -28.25 3.42
N LYS A 80 10.66 -28.72 4.68
CA LYS A 80 11.41 -29.90 5.12
C LYS A 80 10.99 -31.22 4.46
N ASP A 81 9.76 -31.28 3.94
CA ASP A 81 9.25 -32.43 3.17
C ASP A 81 9.84 -32.45 1.73
N TYR A 82 10.38 -31.32 1.27
CA TYR A 82 11.12 -31.15 0.00
C TYR A 82 12.56 -30.71 0.29
N THR A 83 13.38 -31.62 0.80
CA THR A 83 14.79 -31.37 1.18
C THR A 83 15.66 -30.75 0.08
N ASN A 84 15.29 -30.93 -1.19
CA ASN A 84 15.95 -30.37 -2.38
C ASN A 84 15.42 -28.99 -2.82
N ARG A 85 14.49 -28.35 -2.08
CA ARG A 85 13.87 -27.06 -2.42
C ARG A 85 14.85 -25.90 -2.23
N ASN A 86 15.62 -25.59 -3.29
CA ASN A 86 16.58 -24.50 -3.32
C ASN A 86 15.92 -23.12 -3.56
N ILE A 87 15.09 -22.68 -2.62
CA ILE A 87 14.48 -21.33 -2.62
C ILE A 87 15.42 -20.33 -1.91
N LYS A 88 15.63 -19.14 -2.49
CA LYS A 88 16.48 -18.12 -1.87
C LYS A 88 15.70 -17.33 -0.81
N THR A 89 16.00 -17.56 0.47
CA THR A 89 15.41 -16.76 1.56
C THR A 89 16.26 -15.51 1.84
N TYR A 90 15.59 -14.36 1.96
CA TYR A 90 16.20 -13.08 2.28
C TYR A 90 15.56 -12.45 3.53
N TRP A 91 16.36 -11.73 4.31
CA TRP A 91 15.90 -10.67 5.21
C TRP A 91 16.02 -9.32 4.51
N LEU A 92 15.25 -8.32 4.95
CA LEU A 92 15.42 -6.94 4.50
C LEU A 92 16.41 -6.22 5.44
N THR A 93 17.28 -5.37 4.91
CA THR A 93 18.36 -4.74 5.71
C THR A 93 17.88 -3.50 6.46
N GLU A 94 18.61 -3.07 7.49
CA GLU A 94 18.34 -1.78 8.16
C GLU A 94 18.33 -0.60 7.17
N GLU A 95 19.15 -0.67 6.11
CA GLU A 95 19.16 0.36 5.05
C GLU A 95 17.86 0.38 4.22
N PHE A 96 17.20 -0.77 4.04
CA PHE A 96 15.85 -0.81 3.45
C PHE A 96 14.90 0.01 4.31
N TYR A 97 14.73 -0.34 5.58
CA TYR A 97 13.76 0.32 6.47
C TYR A 97 14.05 1.81 6.65
N LYS A 98 15.31 2.18 6.87
CA LYS A 98 15.76 3.57 6.98
C LYS A 98 15.41 4.41 5.75
N ASN A 99 15.58 3.86 4.55
CA ASN A 99 15.20 4.55 3.31
C ASN A 99 13.69 4.51 3.07
N PHE A 100 13.03 3.39 3.38
CA PHE A 100 11.59 3.19 3.24
C PHE A 100 10.79 4.15 4.12
N TYR A 101 11.09 4.24 5.42
CA TYR A 101 10.42 5.19 6.33
C TYR A 101 10.61 6.64 5.88
N LYS A 102 11.83 7.01 5.43
CA LYS A 102 12.13 8.35 4.90
C LYS A 102 11.29 8.65 3.65
N TRP A 103 11.18 7.70 2.74
CA TRP A 103 10.35 7.80 1.54
C TRP A 103 8.85 7.88 1.89
N PHE A 104 8.34 6.95 2.69
CA PHE A 104 6.93 6.83 3.07
C PHE A 104 6.46 8.06 3.83
N LYS A 105 7.25 8.58 4.78
CA LYS A 105 6.97 9.83 5.49
C LYS A 105 6.91 11.04 4.53
N ASN A 106 7.76 11.09 3.51
CA ASN A 106 7.71 12.14 2.49
C ASN A 106 6.47 12.01 1.59
N PHE A 107 6.16 10.80 1.12
CA PHE A 107 4.98 10.48 0.32
C PHE A 107 3.69 10.86 1.07
N GLN A 108 3.52 10.39 2.31
CA GLN A 108 2.33 10.68 3.12
C GLN A 108 2.19 12.18 3.44
N TRP A 109 3.30 12.87 3.71
CA TRP A 109 3.30 14.34 3.89
C TRP A 109 2.82 15.06 2.62
N LYS A 110 3.48 14.81 1.48
CA LYS A 110 3.10 15.41 0.20
C LYS A 110 1.65 15.09 -0.18
N PHE A 111 1.25 13.83 -0.08
CA PHE A 111 -0.11 13.40 -0.41
C PHE A 111 -1.17 14.01 0.51
N LYS A 112 -0.87 14.25 1.80
CA LYS A 112 -1.75 15.03 2.71
C LYS A 112 -1.96 16.46 2.20
N ILE A 113 -0.92 17.13 1.71
CA ILE A 113 -1.02 18.49 1.15
C ILE A 113 -1.77 18.47 -0.20
N PHE A 114 -1.52 17.49 -1.06
CA PHE A 114 -2.27 17.29 -2.32
C PHE A 114 -3.77 17.14 -2.05
N LYS A 115 -4.16 16.25 -1.12
CA LYS A 115 -5.57 16.07 -0.71
C LYS A 115 -6.17 17.39 -0.20
N ARG A 116 -5.44 18.19 0.58
CA ARG A 116 -5.91 19.51 1.05
C ARG A 116 -6.18 20.49 -0.10
N ILE A 117 -5.33 20.52 -1.12
CA ILE A 117 -5.49 21.38 -2.30
C ILE A 117 -6.67 20.92 -3.16
N MET A 118 -6.76 19.62 -3.48
CA MET A 118 -7.87 19.07 -4.26
C MET A 118 -9.24 19.35 -3.62
N ASN A 119 -9.40 19.10 -2.32
CA ASN A 119 -10.66 19.37 -1.62
C ASN A 119 -11.04 20.86 -1.58
N LYS A 120 -10.07 21.78 -1.67
CA LYS A 120 -10.33 23.23 -1.60
C LYS A 120 -10.68 23.85 -2.95
N TYR A 121 -10.08 23.39 -4.04
CA TYR A 121 -10.18 24.06 -5.36
C TYR A 121 -10.68 23.19 -6.51
N ALA A 122 -10.64 21.85 -6.37
CA ALA A 122 -11.02 20.90 -7.41
C ALA A 122 -11.90 19.77 -6.84
N ALA A 123 -12.81 20.10 -5.92
CA ALA A 123 -13.64 19.10 -5.22
C ALA A 123 -14.57 18.32 -6.16
N ASN A 124 -14.93 18.89 -7.32
CA ASN A 124 -15.73 18.24 -8.36
C ASN A 124 -14.92 17.17 -9.14
N GLU A 125 -13.59 17.29 -9.15
CA GLU A 125 -12.64 16.38 -9.82
C GLU A 125 -12.22 15.22 -8.89
N ILE A 126 -12.92 15.03 -7.76
CA ILE A 126 -12.69 13.95 -6.81
C ILE A 126 -13.87 12.97 -6.91
N ILE A 127 -13.62 11.76 -7.39
CA ILE A 127 -14.65 10.71 -7.32
C ILE A 127 -14.93 10.37 -5.86
N LYS A 128 -16.22 10.26 -5.53
CA LYS A 128 -16.70 9.69 -4.28
C LYS A 128 -17.12 8.24 -4.51
N TYR A 129 -16.65 7.33 -3.65
CA TYR A 129 -17.13 5.95 -3.59
C TYR A 129 -17.86 5.69 -2.29
N GLN A 130 -19.05 5.11 -2.39
CA GLN A 130 -19.86 4.65 -1.28
C GLN A 130 -20.64 3.42 -1.77
N ASN A 131 -20.44 2.24 -1.18
CA ASN A 131 -21.29 1.09 -1.47
C ASN A 131 -22.59 1.20 -0.65
N PRO A 132 -23.78 1.24 -1.28
CA PRO A 132 -25.05 1.31 -0.54
C PRO A 132 -25.32 0.05 0.30
N ASN A 133 -24.75 -1.10 -0.08
CA ASN A 133 -25.05 -2.41 0.52
C ASN A 133 -24.42 -2.62 1.90
N ASN A 134 -23.43 -1.81 2.30
CA ASN A 134 -22.62 -2.01 3.52
C ASN A 134 -22.66 -0.84 4.52
N GLY A 135 -23.45 0.20 4.25
CA GLY A 135 -23.62 1.35 5.15
C GLY A 135 -22.38 2.23 5.36
N MET A 136 -21.33 2.08 4.55
CA MET A 136 -20.10 2.89 4.68
C MET A 136 -20.32 4.39 4.44
N ASP A 137 -19.53 5.23 5.09
CA ASP A 137 -19.38 6.64 4.71
C ASP A 137 -18.80 6.80 3.29
N PRO A 138 -19.17 7.86 2.55
CA PRO A 138 -18.54 8.20 1.28
C PRO A 138 -17.05 8.52 1.43
N ILE A 139 -16.21 7.87 0.62
CA ILE A 139 -14.77 8.13 0.56
C ILE A 139 -14.44 8.98 -0.66
N ASN A 140 -13.68 10.06 -0.46
CA ASN A 140 -13.01 10.78 -1.54
C ASN A 140 -11.82 9.94 -2.08
N LEU A 141 -11.93 9.45 -3.32
CA LEU A 141 -10.84 8.79 -4.03
C LEU A 141 -10.03 9.83 -4.82
N TYR A 142 -8.73 9.86 -4.61
CA TYR A 142 -7.80 10.77 -5.28
C TYR A 142 -7.01 10.00 -6.33
N TYR A 143 -6.72 10.60 -7.48
CA TYR A 143 -5.84 9.95 -8.45
C TYR A 143 -4.38 10.05 -8.00
N VAL A 144 -3.72 8.90 -7.91
CA VAL A 144 -2.31 8.77 -7.60
C VAL A 144 -1.66 8.00 -8.74
N LYS A 145 -0.53 8.49 -9.25
CA LYS A 145 0.31 7.77 -10.22
C LYS A 145 0.71 6.40 -9.62
N GLU A 146 0.74 5.34 -10.42
CA GLU A 146 0.96 3.98 -9.92
C GLU A 146 2.26 3.87 -9.09
N VAL A 147 2.16 3.34 -7.87
CA VAL A 147 3.28 3.22 -6.92
C VAL A 147 3.73 1.77 -6.85
N LYS A 148 4.97 1.46 -7.23
CA LYS A 148 5.44 0.07 -7.39
C LYS A 148 6.34 -0.39 -6.23
N PHE A 149 6.08 -1.57 -5.70
CA PHE A 149 6.90 -2.25 -4.71
C PHE A 149 7.09 -3.70 -5.14
N ASP A 150 8.21 -3.97 -5.82
CA ASP A 150 8.54 -5.30 -6.34
C ASP A 150 9.76 -5.86 -5.62
N PHE A 151 9.53 -6.79 -4.69
CA PHE A 151 10.56 -7.39 -3.85
C PHE A 151 11.31 -8.55 -4.55
N SER A 152 11.03 -8.82 -5.82
CA SER A 152 11.54 -9.98 -6.55
C SER A 152 13.04 -9.98 -6.85
N GLN A 153 13.67 -8.81 -6.94
CA GLN A 153 15.00 -8.66 -7.55
C GLN A 153 15.08 -9.28 -8.97
N GLY A 154 13.95 -9.37 -9.69
CA GLY A 154 13.85 -10.03 -11.00
C GLY A 154 13.75 -11.56 -10.96
N MET A 155 13.55 -12.17 -9.79
CA MET A 155 13.28 -13.61 -9.65
C MET A 155 11.78 -13.92 -9.73
N ASP A 156 11.43 -15.12 -10.19
CA ASP A 156 10.03 -15.57 -10.08
C ASP A 156 9.59 -15.67 -8.61
N SER A 157 8.32 -15.35 -8.35
CA SER A 157 7.71 -15.31 -7.01
C SER A 157 7.82 -16.61 -6.22
N GLN A 158 7.95 -17.76 -6.88
CA GLN A 158 8.13 -19.09 -6.28
C GLN A 158 9.59 -19.44 -5.95
N ASN A 159 10.56 -18.61 -6.37
CA ASN A 159 11.99 -18.93 -6.27
C ASN A 159 12.76 -18.05 -5.28
N TYR A 160 12.11 -17.06 -4.68
CA TYR A 160 12.62 -16.34 -3.51
C TYR A 160 11.57 -16.28 -2.40
N ALA A 161 12.02 -16.07 -1.16
CA ALA A 161 11.17 -15.84 -0.01
C ALA A 161 11.72 -14.67 0.84
N LEU A 162 10.84 -13.88 1.44
CA LEU A 162 11.19 -12.93 2.50
C LEU A 162 10.83 -13.52 3.85
N GLU A 163 11.83 -13.77 4.69
CA GLU A 163 11.62 -14.10 6.09
C GLU A 163 11.59 -12.78 6.87
N LEU A 164 10.44 -12.47 7.48
CA LEU A 164 10.17 -11.16 8.11
C LEU A 164 9.70 -11.37 9.55
N SER A 165 10.22 -10.59 10.49
CA SER A 165 9.64 -10.52 11.84
C SER A 165 8.29 -9.79 11.83
N ASN A 166 7.54 -9.88 12.94
CA ASN A 166 6.21 -9.28 13.04
C ASN A 166 6.19 -7.76 12.76
N GLY A 167 7.18 -7.01 13.27
CA GLY A 167 7.27 -5.57 13.03
C GLY A 167 7.58 -5.24 11.56
N GLU A 168 8.54 -5.96 10.98
CA GLU A 168 8.88 -5.84 9.56
C GLU A 168 7.69 -6.14 8.64
N PHE A 169 6.93 -7.19 8.94
CA PHE A 169 5.71 -7.50 8.21
C PHE A 169 4.64 -6.43 8.40
N MET A 170 4.52 -5.82 9.59
CA MET A 170 3.63 -4.67 9.83
C MET A 170 4.00 -3.47 8.94
N ASP A 171 5.29 -3.20 8.72
CA ASP A 171 5.76 -2.13 7.85
C ASP A 171 5.55 -2.41 6.35
N ILE A 172 5.67 -3.68 5.95
CA ILE A 172 5.24 -4.12 4.61
C ILE A 172 3.74 -3.94 4.45
N LEU A 173 2.93 -4.32 5.44
CA LEU A 173 1.47 -4.15 5.39
C LEU A 173 1.07 -2.66 5.35
N ASN A 174 1.85 -1.75 5.95
CA ASN A 174 1.64 -0.30 5.80
C ASN A 174 1.69 0.20 4.34
N LEU A 175 2.18 -0.59 3.37
CA LEU A 175 2.03 -0.28 1.93
C LEU A 175 0.57 -0.24 1.47
N PHE A 176 -0.34 -1.02 2.06
CA PHE A 176 -1.78 -0.99 1.70
C PHE A 176 -2.45 0.36 2.03
N ASN A 177 -1.79 1.25 2.76
CA ASN A 177 -2.20 2.64 2.97
C ASN A 177 -1.88 3.58 1.78
N ILE A 178 -1.31 3.07 0.70
CA ILE A 178 -0.93 3.80 -0.53
C ILE A 178 -1.97 3.54 -1.64
N PRO A 179 -2.63 4.58 -2.18
CA PRO A 179 -3.52 4.43 -3.33
C PRO A 179 -2.77 4.05 -4.61
N ASN A 180 -3.41 3.26 -5.47
CA ASN A 180 -2.87 2.78 -6.74
C ASN A 180 -1.54 1.97 -6.58
N LEU A 181 -1.42 1.22 -5.49
CA LEU A 181 -0.30 0.32 -5.22
C LEU A 181 -0.22 -0.82 -6.25
N ASN A 182 1.00 -1.06 -6.74
CA ASN A 182 1.43 -2.25 -7.45
C ASN A 182 2.43 -3.00 -6.54
N LEU A 183 2.02 -4.09 -5.91
CA LEU A 183 2.83 -4.88 -4.96
C LEU A 183 3.12 -6.26 -5.53
N ASN A 184 4.38 -6.69 -5.48
CA ASN A 184 4.83 -8.05 -5.76
C ASN A 184 5.78 -8.51 -4.66
N ILE A 185 5.35 -9.49 -3.85
CA ILE A 185 6.08 -9.91 -2.64
C ILE A 185 5.86 -11.39 -2.32
N SER A 186 6.88 -12.04 -1.74
CA SER A 186 6.83 -13.47 -1.39
C SER A 186 7.19 -13.73 0.10
N PRO A 187 6.36 -13.33 1.09
CA PRO A 187 6.69 -13.52 2.51
C PRO A 187 6.48 -14.98 2.96
N ILE A 188 7.43 -15.55 3.71
CA ILE A 188 7.35 -16.93 4.24
C ILE A 188 7.15 -16.96 5.75
N LEU A 189 6.22 -17.80 6.21
CA LEU A 189 5.70 -17.90 7.58
C LEU A 189 5.26 -16.56 8.22
N PRO A 190 4.65 -15.59 7.50
CA PRO A 190 4.26 -14.32 8.11
C PRO A 190 3.10 -14.50 9.09
N ASN A 191 3.08 -13.72 10.16
CA ASN A 191 1.95 -13.68 11.07
C ASN A 191 0.78 -12.86 10.48
N TRP A 192 -0.09 -13.54 9.73
CA TRP A 192 -1.28 -12.96 9.12
C TRP A 192 -2.25 -12.29 10.11
N THR A 193 -2.20 -12.57 11.42
CA THR A 193 -3.11 -11.91 12.38
C THR A 193 -2.87 -10.41 12.52
N ILE A 194 -1.66 -9.93 12.18
CA ILE A 194 -1.23 -8.53 12.25
C ILE A 194 -2.10 -7.61 11.36
N LEU A 195 -2.73 -8.14 10.31
CA LEU A 195 -3.73 -7.41 9.51
C LEU A 195 -4.84 -6.79 10.38
N LYS A 196 -5.19 -7.41 11.52
CA LYS A 196 -6.22 -6.90 12.44
C LYS A 196 -5.75 -5.74 13.33
N GLU A 197 -4.43 -5.56 13.45
CA GLU A 197 -3.79 -4.55 14.31
C GLU A 197 -3.52 -3.23 13.56
N ILE A 198 -3.64 -3.25 12.23
CA ILE A 198 -3.36 -2.11 11.36
C ILE A 198 -4.67 -1.41 10.95
N ASN A 199 -4.70 -0.09 11.13
CA ASN A 199 -5.73 0.77 10.56
C ASN A 199 -5.41 1.06 9.09
N PHE A 200 -6.18 0.46 8.18
CA PHE A 200 -6.06 0.69 6.75
C PHE A 200 -6.94 1.85 6.27
N ASN A 201 -6.34 2.76 5.50
CA ASN A 201 -7.04 3.73 4.68
C ASN A 201 -7.89 2.98 3.65
N LYS A 202 -9.20 3.23 3.61
CA LYS A 202 -10.08 2.75 2.53
C LYS A 202 -9.58 3.33 1.19
N THR A 203 -8.93 2.51 0.36
CA THR A 203 -8.28 2.94 -0.89
C THR A 203 -8.19 1.82 -1.92
N TYR A 204 -7.89 2.17 -3.17
CA TYR A 204 -7.84 1.25 -4.32
C TYR A 204 -6.41 0.91 -4.74
N TYR A 205 -6.23 -0.19 -5.46
CA TYR A 205 -4.93 -0.73 -5.88
C TYR A 205 -4.87 -0.98 -7.40
N SER A 206 -3.68 -1.15 -7.98
CA SER A 206 -3.51 -1.56 -9.39
C SER A 206 -3.26 -3.06 -9.53
N LYS A 207 -2.27 -3.59 -8.82
CA LYS A 207 -1.95 -5.02 -8.80
C LYS A 207 -1.42 -5.40 -7.43
N ILE A 208 -1.96 -6.44 -6.83
CA ILE A 208 -1.40 -7.05 -5.62
C ILE A 208 -1.07 -8.50 -6.00
N ASN A 209 0.18 -8.91 -5.83
CA ASN A 209 0.62 -10.29 -5.95
C ASN A 209 1.35 -10.70 -4.68
N ILE A 210 0.88 -11.77 -4.03
CA ILE A 210 1.49 -12.33 -2.82
C ILE A 210 1.66 -13.83 -2.98
N THR A 211 2.90 -14.30 -2.85
CA THR A 211 3.20 -15.74 -2.72
C THR A 211 3.57 -16.07 -1.27
N SER A 212 2.84 -16.96 -0.60
CA SER A 212 3.03 -17.20 0.84
C SER A 212 2.59 -18.59 1.28
N ASN A 213 2.35 -18.76 2.58
CA ASN A 213 1.60 -19.85 3.17
C ASN A 213 0.36 -19.26 3.87
N TYR A 214 -0.78 -19.95 3.81
CA TYR A 214 -2.06 -19.41 4.29
C TYR A 214 -2.84 -20.34 5.24
N GLY A 215 -2.36 -21.55 5.53
CA GLY A 215 -3.06 -22.57 6.34
C GLY A 215 -3.35 -22.22 7.82
N LEU A 216 -3.17 -20.97 8.23
CA LEU A 216 -3.53 -20.44 9.56
C LEU A 216 -4.29 -19.10 9.48
N VAL A 217 -4.81 -18.71 8.30
CA VAL A 217 -5.56 -17.46 8.12
C VAL A 217 -7.00 -17.61 8.64
N LEU A 218 -7.19 -17.25 9.91
CA LEU A 218 -8.50 -17.27 10.57
C LEU A 218 -9.57 -16.42 9.84
N LYS A 219 -10.86 -16.78 9.95
CA LYS A 219 -11.98 -16.03 9.34
C LYS A 219 -12.01 -14.53 9.70
N SER A 220 -11.53 -14.14 10.89
CA SER A 220 -11.38 -12.72 11.27
C SER A 220 -10.34 -11.96 10.43
N VAL A 221 -9.33 -12.67 9.91
CA VAL A 221 -8.32 -12.13 9.00
C VAL A 221 -8.84 -12.14 7.55
N LEU A 222 -9.59 -13.18 7.14
CA LEU A 222 -10.31 -13.18 5.85
C LEU A 222 -11.25 -11.96 5.75
N ASN A 223 -12.05 -11.67 6.79
CA ASN A 223 -12.87 -10.46 6.82
C ASN A 223 -12.05 -9.17 6.67
N LYS A 224 -10.84 -9.10 7.23
CA LYS A 224 -9.96 -7.95 7.05
C LYS A 224 -9.43 -7.84 5.62
N ILE A 225 -9.15 -8.97 4.97
CA ILE A 225 -8.80 -9.03 3.54
C ILE A 225 -9.99 -8.57 2.67
N ARG A 226 -11.23 -8.99 3.01
CA ARG A 226 -12.48 -8.50 2.37
C ARG A 226 -12.60 -6.96 2.49
N GLU A 227 -12.36 -6.40 3.68
CA GLU A 227 -12.36 -4.94 3.89
C GLU A 227 -11.30 -4.20 3.05
N ILE A 228 -10.05 -4.68 3.03
CA ILE A 228 -8.94 -4.03 2.33
C ILE A 228 -9.24 -3.90 0.83
N PHE A 229 -9.80 -4.94 0.22
CA PHE A 229 -10.06 -4.98 -1.22
C PHE A 229 -11.46 -4.49 -1.65
N SER A 230 -12.21 -3.89 -0.72
CA SER A 230 -13.59 -3.41 -0.93
C SER A 230 -13.74 -2.17 -1.81
N ILE A 231 -12.64 -1.48 -2.11
CA ILE A 231 -12.64 -0.20 -2.84
C ILE A 231 -12.13 -0.44 -4.26
N PRO A 232 -13.02 -0.48 -5.28
CA PRO A 232 -12.63 -0.76 -6.66
C PRO A 232 -11.86 0.42 -7.28
N LYS A 233 -11.10 0.14 -8.34
CA LYS A 233 -10.25 1.16 -8.98
C LYS A 233 -11.07 2.03 -9.94
N PRO A 234 -11.21 3.35 -9.72
CA PRO A 234 -11.97 4.22 -10.62
C PRO A 234 -11.39 4.27 -12.06
N TYR A 235 -12.24 4.58 -13.04
CA TYR A 235 -11.81 4.80 -14.43
C TYR A 235 -11.11 6.16 -14.60
N TYR A 236 -10.01 6.14 -15.37
CA TYR A 236 -9.17 7.30 -15.67
C TYR A 236 -8.93 7.42 -17.17
N LYS A 237 -9.00 8.64 -17.71
CA LYS A 237 -8.70 8.95 -19.11
C LYS A 237 -8.16 10.37 -19.21
N ASN A 238 -7.00 10.52 -19.85
CA ASN A 238 -6.36 11.82 -20.15
C ASN A 238 -6.27 12.74 -18.91
N GLU A 239 -5.64 12.25 -17.84
CA GLU A 239 -5.43 12.94 -16.54
C GLU A 239 -6.70 13.22 -15.69
N HIS A 240 -7.90 13.15 -16.25
CA HIS A 240 -9.17 13.24 -15.54
C HIS A 240 -9.78 11.87 -15.20
N PHE A 241 -10.78 11.88 -14.32
CA PHE A 241 -11.71 10.76 -14.10
C PHE A 241 -12.70 10.64 -15.27
N ALA A 242 -13.05 9.42 -15.66
CA ALA A 242 -14.02 9.18 -16.73
C ALA A 242 -15.42 8.88 -16.16
N THR A 243 -16.44 9.59 -16.65
CA THR A 243 -17.85 9.47 -16.24
C THR A 243 -18.73 9.02 -17.41
N HIS A 244 -18.34 7.92 -18.06
CA HIS A 244 -19.03 7.33 -19.21
C HIS A 244 -19.19 5.82 -18.95
N PRO A 245 -20.24 5.15 -19.43
CA PRO A 245 -20.37 3.71 -19.26
C PRO A 245 -19.20 2.98 -19.94
N ALA A 246 -18.53 2.09 -19.20
CA ALA A 246 -17.41 1.31 -19.70
C ALA A 246 -17.78 0.52 -20.96
N GLY A 247 -16.97 0.66 -22.01
CA GLY A 247 -17.21 -0.02 -23.30
C GLY A 247 -16.74 -1.47 -23.26
N LYS A 248 -17.15 -2.28 -24.26
CA LYS A 248 -16.60 -3.63 -24.45
C LYS A 248 -15.08 -3.63 -24.58
N ASP A 249 -14.52 -2.57 -25.16
CA ASP A 249 -13.10 -2.43 -25.46
C ASP A 249 -12.26 -2.08 -24.20
N ASP A 250 -12.87 -1.51 -23.15
CA ASP A 250 -12.21 -1.28 -21.84
C ASP A 250 -11.82 -2.60 -21.15
N PHE A 251 -12.37 -3.74 -21.60
CA PHE A 251 -12.04 -5.09 -21.15
C PHE A 251 -11.04 -5.83 -22.06
N GLN A 252 -10.63 -5.24 -23.20
CA GLN A 252 -9.80 -5.91 -24.23
C GLN A 252 -8.44 -5.22 -24.51
N GLY A 253 -8.18 -4.03 -23.97
CA GLY A 253 -6.86 -3.38 -24.03
C GLY A 253 -5.82 -3.98 -23.07
N GLU A 254 -4.53 -3.80 -23.41
CA GLU A 254 -3.36 -4.26 -22.62
C GLU A 254 -3.50 -4.01 -21.11
N ASP A 255 -3.02 -4.97 -20.30
CA ASP A 255 -3.22 -5.20 -18.85
C ASP A 255 -3.53 -3.98 -17.94
N ARG A 256 -4.68 -3.35 -18.15
CA ARG A 256 -5.22 -2.18 -17.41
C ARG A 256 -6.36 -2.54 -16.46
N ILE A 257 -6.56 -3.83 -16.21
CA ILE A 257 -7.58 -4.38 -15.31
C ILE A 257 -6.92 -4.63 -13.95
N PRO A 258 -7.47 -4.14 -12.83
CA PRO A 258 -6.82 -4.29 -11.54
C PRO A 258 -6.88 -5.74 -11.06
N ARG A 259 -5.80 -6.23 -10.44
CA ARG A 259 -5.65 -7.64 -10.06
C ARG A 259 -5.29 -7.83 -8.59
N ILE A 260 -5.80 -8.89 -7.99
CA ILE A 260 -5.39 -9.38 -6.67
C ILE A 260 -5.10 -10.87 -6.82
N GLU A 261 -3.84 -11.26 -6.68
CA GLU A 261 -3.35 -12.61 -6.92
C GLU A 261 -2.68 -13.16 -5.65
N PHE A 262 -3.12 -14.33 -5.18
CA PHE A 262 -2.58 -15.03 -4.01
C PHE A 262 -2.15 -16.45 -4.41
N TYR A 263 -0.89 -16.81 -4.17
CA TYR A 263 -0.33 -18.12 -4.49
C TYR A 263 0.25 -18.76 -3.24
N THR A 264 0.03 -20.06 -2.99
CA THR A 264 0.91 -20.78 -2.05
C THR A 264 2.27 -21.06 -2.69
N PHE A 265 3.29 -21.28 -1.87
CA PHE A 265 4.61 -21.70 -2.36
C PHE A 265 4.65 -23.19 -2.74
N TRP A 266 5.36 -23.54 -3.82
CA TRP A 266 5.68 -24.94 -4.14
C TRP A 266 6.55 -25.58 -3.06
N GLY A 267 6.21 -26.82 -2.69
CA GLY A 267 7.01 -27.65 -1.77
C GLY A 267 6.92 -27.24 -0.30
N LEU A 268 5.84 -26.54 0.09
CA LEU A 268 5.53 -26.32 1.50
C LEU A 268 5.33 -27.66 2.23
N ARG A 269 5.77 -27.72 3.49
CA ARG A 269 5.43 -28.77 4.45
C ARG A 269 3.90 -28.85 4.59
N GLU A 270 3.34 -30.06 4.63
CA GLU A 270 1.88 -30.30 4.57
C GLU A 270 1.05 -29.35 5.45
N GLN A 271 1.36 -29.25 6.74
CA GLN A 271 0.71 -28.37 7.73
C GLN A 271 0.71 -26.85 7.42
N ASN A 272 1.46 -26.40 6.41
CA ASN A 272 1.55 -24.99 6.01
C ASN A 272 0.97 -24.76 4.60
N ALA A 273 0.66 -25.82 3.85
CA ALA A 273 0.41 -25.77 2.41
C ALA A 273 -1.03 -25.38 2.03
N ASP A 274 -2.00 -25.66 2.91
CA ASP A 274 -3.40 -25.32 2.73
C ASP A 274 -3.60 -23.83 2.45
N ASN A 275 -4.49 -23.48 1.51
CA ASN A 275 -4.79 -22.10 1.17
C ASN A 275 -6.15 -21.63 1.71
N GLU A 276 -6.20 -21.20 2.97
CA GLU A 276 -7.40 -20.59 3.58
C GLU A 276 -7.92 -19.35 2.84
N ILE A 277 -7.10 -18.68 2.00
CA ILE A 277 -7.60 -17.59 1.15
C ILE A 277 -8.60 -18.10 0.10
N LEU A 278 -8.59 -19.38 -0.28
CA LEU A 278 -9.62 -19.96 -1.16
C LEU A 278 -11.03 -19.76 -0.59
N ASN A 279 -11.16 -19.71 0.74
CA ASN A 279 -12.43 -19.48 1.43
C ASN A 279 -12.89 -17.99 1.37
N LEU A 280 -12.13 -17.09 0.74
CA LEU A 280 -12.40 -15.64 0.69
C LEU A 280 -13.80 -15.30 0.17
N ARG A 281 -14.30 -16.00 -0.86
CA ARG A 281 -15.65 -15.79 -1.43
C ARG A 281 -16.70 -16.85 -1.06
N TYR A 282 -16.39 -17.74 -0.11
CA TYR A 282 -17.29 -18.84 0.30
C TYR A 282 -17.79 -18.63 1.72
N LYS A 283 -18.99 -19.13 2.03
CA LYS A 283 -19.63 -18.97 3.34
C LYS A 283 -18.93 -19.80 4.42
N THR A 284 -18.48 -21.00 4.02
CA THR A 284 -17.84 -21.99 4.88
C THR A 284 -16.62 -22.68 4.25
N SER A 285 -16.64 -23.04 2.96
CA SER A 285 -15.49 -23.69 2.31
C SER A 285 -15.55 -23.67 0.78
N PHE A 286 -14.40 -23.43 0.14
CA PHE A 286 -14.17 -23.61 -1.30
C PHE A 286 -14.52 -25.02 -1.79
N ASP A 287 -14.24 -26.07 -1.00
CA ASP A 287 -14.40 -27.47 -1.42
C ASP A 287 -15.88 -27.91 -1.56
N LYS A 288 -16.84 -27.04 -1.18
CA LYS A 288 -18.27 -27.21 -1.48
C LYS A 288 -18.69 -26.65 -2.85
N GLY A 289 -17.81 -25.93 -3.53
CA GLY A 289 -18.08 -25.31 -4.83
C GLY A 289 -19.14 -24.22 -4.80
N TRP A 290 -19.71 -23.92 -5.97
CA TRP A 290 -20.50 -22.71 -6.21
C TRP A 290 -21.74 -22.55 -5.30
N ASN A 291 -22.30 -23.65 -4.80
CA ASN A 291 -23.46 -23.62 -3.90
C ASN A 291 -23.17 -22.99 -2.52
N ASP A 292 -21.89 -22.88 -2.12
CA ASP A 292 -21.46 -22.26 -0.85
C ASP A 292 -20.93 -20.83 -1.05
N ILE A 293 -21.05 -20.23 -2.24
CA ILE A 293 -20.59 -18.86 -2.51
C ILE A 293 -21.31 -17.85 -1.59
N ASP A 294 -20.51 -16.93 -1.04
CA ASP A 294 -20.93 -15.85 -0.16
C ASP A 294 -21.43 -14.66 -1.00
N VAL A 295 -22.64 -14.82 -1.54
CA VAL A 295 -23.34 -13.79 -2.35
C VAL A 295 -23.47 -12.47 -1.60
N ASP A 296 -23.57 -12.51 -0.28
CA ASP A 296 -23.76 -11.32 0.54
C ASP A 296 -22.42 -10.58 0.76
N TYR A 297 -21.31 -11.30 0.92
CA TYR A 297 -19.95 -10.73 0.76
C TYR A 297 -19.76 -10.04 -0.60
N LEU A 298 -20.21 -10.65 -1.70
CA LEU A 298 -20.07 -10.04 -3.04
C LEU A 298 -20.88 -8.75 -3.21
N LYS A 299 -22.00 -8.58 -2.49
CA LYS A 299 -22.74 -7.31 -2.42
C LYS A 299 -22.07 -6.29 -1.51
N GLU A 300 -21.61 -6.72 -0.33
CA GLU A 300 -21.08 -5.86 0.73
C GLU A 300 -19.68 -5.31 0.40
N TYR A 301 -18.84 -6.11 -0.25
CA TYR A 301 -17.44 -5.79 -0.55
C TYR A 301 -17.10 -5.80 -2.05
N GLY A 302 -18.00 -6.27 -2.92
CA GLY A 302 -17.82 -6.18 -4.36
C GLY A 302 -18.08 -4.77 -4.91
N ASN A 303 -17.54 -4.51 -6.09
CA ASN A 303 -17.91 -3.34 -6.87
C ASN A 303 -19.39 -3.40 -7.31
N TYR A 304 -20.18 -2.42 -6.87
CA TYR A 304 -21.59 -2.24 -7.26
C TYR A 304 -21.77 -1.35 -8.50
N ASP A 305 -20.81 -0.47 -8.81
CA ASP A 305 -20.88 0.47 -9.94
C ASP A 305 -19.78 0.15 -10.95
N THR A 306 -20.01 -0.93 -11.71
CA THR A 306 -19.08 -1.39 -12.75
C THR A 306 -18.96 -0.42 -13.93
N PHE A 307 -19.77 0.63 -13.99
CA PHE A 307 -19.65 1.70 -14.98
C PHE A 307 -18.68 2.79 -14.55
N LYS A 308 -18.62 3.14 -13.26
CA LYS A 308 -17.68 4.15 -12.71
C LYS A 308 -16.38 3.58 -12.13
N PHE A 309 -16.34 2.27 -11.83
CA PHE A 309 -15.15 1.62 -11.27
C PHE A 309 -14.85 0.27 -11.92
N LYS A 310 -13.56 -0.05 -12.02
CA LYS A 310 -13.03 -1.35 -12.40
C LYS A 310 -13.02 -2.29 -11.20
N SER A 311 -13.80 -3.37 -11.31
CA SER A 311 -13.76 -4.50 -10.39
C SER A 311 -12.40 -5.21 -10.44
N TYR A 312 -11.93 -5.72 -9.30
CA TYR A 312 -10.72 -6.55 -9.27
C TYR A 312 -10.97 -7.91 -9.91
N ARG A 313 -10.03 -8.39 -10.72
CA ARG A 313 -9.89 -9.82 -11.00
C ARG A 313 -9.11 -10.45 -9.86
N VAL A 314 -9.74 -11.37 -9.14
CA VAL A 314 -9.14 -12.11 -8.03
C VAL A 314 -8.72 -13.49 -8.54
N LYS A 315 -7.50 -13.91 -8.20
CA LYS A 315 -6.97 -15.24 -8.48
C LYS A 315 -6.32 -15.79 -7.22
N ILE A 316 -6.76 -16.96 -6.78
CA ILE A 316 -6.22 -17.66 -5.62
C ILE A 316 -5.77 -19.04 -6.08
N VAL A 317 -4.53 -19.41 -5.77
CA VAL A 317 -3.89 -20.64 -6.23
C VAL A 317 -3.28 -21.37 -5.05
N GLU A 318 -3.55 -22.67 -4.98
CA GLU A 318 -2.92 -23.60 -4.06
C GLU A 318 -2.12 -24.63 -4.88
N TYR A 319 -0.96 -25.05 -4.36
CA TYR A 319 -0.18 -26.14 -4.89
C TYR A 319 -0.06 -27.28 -3.87
N ASP A 320 -0.21 -28.51 -4.37
CA ASP A 320 -0.21 -29.72 -3.56
C ASP A 320 1.17 -30.00 -2.94
N PRO A 321 1.29 -30.14 -1.60
CA PRO A 321 2.53 -30.48 -0.90
C PRO A 321 2.96 -31.95 -1.09
N LYS A 322 2.33 -32.70 -2.01
CA LYS A 322 2.71 -34.07 -2.38
C LYS A 322 3.03 -34.21 -3.88
N LYS A 323 2.93 -33.13 -4.67
CA LYS A 323 3.28 -33.10 -6.11
C LYS A 323 4.69 -32.54 -6.36
N PRO A 324 5.31 -32.80 -7.54
CA PRO A 324 6.55 -32.12 -7.95
C PRO A 324 6.43 -30.60 -7.98
N LEU A 325 7.56 -29.90 -7.79
CA LEU A 325 7.63 -28.43 -7.70
C LEU A 325 7.15 -27.65 -8.94
N TYR A 326 6.89 -28.32 -10.07
CA TYR A 326 6.40 -27.71 -11.31
C TYR A 326 5.10 -28.37 -11.80
N ALA A 327 4.37 -29.04 -10.90
CA ALA A 327 3.06 -29.58 -11.21
C ALA A 327 1.99 -28.49 -11.24
N ASP A 328 0.90 -28.77 -11.96
CA ASP A 328 -0.28 -27.92 -11.95
C ASP A 328 -0.86 -27.76 -10.51
N PRO A 329 -1.48 -26.61 -10.21
CA PRO A 329 -2.17 -26.34 -8.94
C PRO A 329 -3.01 -27.51 -8.39
N SER A 330 -3.16 -27.59 -7.07
CA SER A 330 -4.20 -28.42 -6.44
C SER A 330 -5.57 -27.78 -6.62
N LYS A 331 -5.67 -26.47 -6.37
CA LYS A 331 -6.91 -25.69 -6.39
C LYS A 331 -6.65 -24.32 -7.01
N VAL A 332 -7.62 -23.83 -7.77
CA VAL A 332 -7.63 -22.48 -8.34
C VAL A 332 -9.02 -21.90 -8.17
N ASP A 333 -9.11 -20.71 -7.58
CA ASP A 333 -10.33 -19.89 -7.56
C ASP A 333 -10.06 -18.59 -8.33
N GLU A 334 -10.81 -18.37 -9.42
CA GLU A 334 -10.75 -17.15 -10.22
C GLU A 334 -12.14 -16.51 -10.30
N PHE A 335 -12.22 -15.21 -9.96
CA PHE A 335 -13.49 -14.47 -9.97
C PHE A 335 -13.30 -12.96 -10.15
N VAL A 336 -14.42 -12.25 -10.29
CA VAL A 336 -14.46 -10.78 -10.35
C VAL A 336 -15.12 -10.25 -9.09
N LEU A 337 -14.44 -9.37 -8.35
CA LEU A 337 -14.98 -8.79 -7.12
C LEU A 337 -16.02 -7.70 -7.42
N SER A 338 -17.26 -8.13 -7.65
CA SER A 338 -18.42 -7.31 -8.00
C SER A 338 -19.71 -7.99 -7.52
N GLU A 339 -20.77 -7.22 -7.26
CA GLU A 339 -22.07 -7.77 -6.87
C GLU A 339 -22.73 -8.60 -7.99
N HIS A 340 -22.26 -8.45 -9.24
CA HIS A 340 -22.66 -9.28 -10.39
C HIS A 340 -21.63 -10.39 -10.71
N GLY A 341 -20.58 -10.57 -9.89
CA GLY A 341 -19.42 -11.42 -10.16
C GLY A 341 -19.56 -12.89 -9.76
N LEU A 342 -20.74 -13.48 -9.98
CA LEU A 342 -21.02 -14.90 -9.70
C LEU A 342 -20.48 -15.81 -10.80
#